data_AF-A0A7I0HRU0-F1
#
_entry.id   AF-A0A7I0HRU0-F1
#
_cell.length_a   1.000
_cell.length_b   1.000
_cell.length_c   1.000
_cell.angle_alpha   90.00
_cell.angle_beta   90.00
_cell.angle_gamma   90.00
#
_symmetry.space_group_name_H-M   'P 1'
#
loop_
_entity.id
_entity.type
_entity.pdbx_description
1 polymer ?
#
loop_
_entity_poly.entity_id
_entity_poly.type
_entity_poly.pdbx_seq_one_letter_code
_entity_poly.pdbx_strand_id
1 'polypeptide(L)'
;MKKYGILVLLLFSVTIWDLSKNNLPKFGQKVSSSEAPQCKYMCEKMNRCLSEEQKKQQDPKLLQFACEILCTKQYQLFDGCSSSILNSCQAGETCIKNLTKGLF
;
A
#
# COMPACT_ATOMS: atom_id res chain seq x y z
N MET A 1 -17.55 -20.78 -40.72
CA MET A 1 -16.67 -20.02 -39.80
C MET A 1 -17.27 -19.73 -38.40
N LYS A 2 -18.34 -20.42 -37.95
CA LYS A 2 -18.93 -20.19 -36.60
C LYS A 2 -18.23 -20.93 -35.45
N LYS A 3 -17.40 -21.95 -35.74
CA LYS A 3 -16.76 -22.81 -34.72
C LYS A 3 -15.67 -22.11 -33.91
N TYR A 4 -15.08 -21.03 -34.44
CA TYR A 4 -14.03 -20.28 -33.77
C TYR A 4 -14.53 -19.08 -32.96
N GLY A 5 -15.81 -18.69 -33.11
CA GLY A 5 -16.36 -17.52 -32.41
C GLY A 5 -16.34 -17.65 -30.90
N ILE A 6 -16.67 -18.83 -30.38
CA ILE A 6 -16.56 -19.15 -28.94
C ILE A 6 -15.11 -19.11 -28.46
N LEU A 7 -14.17 -19.56 -29.29
CA LEU A 7 -12.76 -19.60 -28.94
C LEU A 7 -12.16 -18.18 -28.86
N VAL A 8 -12.55 -17.31 -29.79
CA VAL A 8 -12.17 -15.87 -29.76
C VAL A 8 -12.77 -15.18 -28.54
N LEU A 9 -14.02 -15.47 -28.20
CA LEU A 9 -14.68 -14.88 -27.04
C LEU A 9 -14.04 -15.32 -25.71
N LEU A 10 -13.64 -16.59 -25.61
CA LEU A 10 -12.86 -17.10 -24.46
C LEU A 10 -11.48 -16.42 -24.36
N LEU A 11 -10.77 -16.26 -25.48
CA LEU A 11 -9.49 -15.53 -25.50
C LEU A 11 -9.66 -14.07 -25.06
N PHE A 12 -10.75 -13.42 -25.46
CA PHE A 12 -11.06 -12.05 -25.04
C PHE A 12 -11.35 -11.96 -23.53
N SER A 13 -12.11 -12.90 -22.98
CA SER A 13 -12.39 -12.94 -21.54
C SER A 13 -11.13 -13.19 -20.70
N VAL A 14 -10.25 -14.10 -21.14
CA VAL A 14 -8.98 -14.39 -20.45
C VAL A 14 -8.04 -13.19 -20.51
N THR A 15 -7.95 -12.51 -21.64
CA THR A 15 -7.10 -11.31 -21.77
C THR A 15 -7.61 -10.13 -20.95
N ILE A 16 -8.94 -9.89 -20.92
CA ILE A 16 -9.53 -8.87 -20.02
C ILE A 16 -9.27 -9.22 -18.55
N TRP A 17 -9.39 -10.50 -18.18
CA TRP A 17 -9.12 -10.96 -16.82
C TRP A 17 -7.65 -10.80 -16.42
N ASP A 18 -6.73 -11.12 -17.31
CA ASP A 18 -5.28 -10.96 -17.09
C ASP A 18 -4.88 -9.48 -16.95
N LEU A 19 -5.44 -8.61 -17.80
CA LEU A 19 -5.27 -7.16 -17.70
C LEU A 19 -5.88 -6.61 -16.41
N SER A 20 -7.05 -7.11 -15.99
CA SER A 20 -7.70 -6.73 -14.74
C SER A 20 -6.84 -7.07 -13.52
N LYS A 21 -6.21 -8.26 -13.49
CA LYS A 21 -5.30 -8.63 -12.39
C LYS A 21 -4.07 -7.74 -12.29
N ASN A 22 -3.58 -7.20 -13.41
CA ASN A 22 -2.43 -6.30 -13.40
C ASN A 22 -2.73 -4.91 -12.82
N ASN A 23 -4.01 -4.53 -12.69
CA ASN A 23 -4.43 -3.28 -12.08
C ASN A 23 -4.69 -3.37 -10.56
N LEU A 24 -4.53 -4.55 -9.95
CA LEU A 24 -4.63 -4.69 -8.50
C LEU A 24 -3.31 -4.26 -7.84
N PRO A 25 -3.36 -3.53 -6.71
CA PRO A 25 -2.16 -3.20 -5.93
C PRO A 25 -1.46 -4.50 -5.52
N LYS A 26 -0.20 -4.66 -5.96
CA LYS A 26 0.60 -5.86 -5.77
C LYS A 26 1.25 -5.81 -4.39
N PHE A 27 0.66 -6.54 -3.44
CA PHE A 27 1.26 -6.73 -2.12
C PHE A 27 2.69 -7.26 -2.26
N GLY A 28 3.64 -6.67 -1.54
CA GLY A 28 5.03 -7.11 -1.59
C GLY A 28 5.88 -6.51 -2.71
N GLN A 29 5.32 -5.63 -3.56
CA GLN A 29 6.09 -4.87 -4.54
C GLN A 29 6.87 -3.75 -3.83
N LYS A 30 8.19 -3.71 -4.05
CA LYS A 30 9.02 -2.60 -3.59
C LYS A 30 8.59 -1.32 -4.31
N VAL A 31 8.54 -0.20 -3.59
CA VAL A 31 8.37 1.11 -4.22
C VAL A 31 9.36 1.32 -5.36
N SER A 32 8.87 1.94 -6.42
CA SER A 32 9.71 2.46 -7.49
C SER A 32 10.61 3.59 -6.99
N SER A 33 11.66 3.90 -7.74
CA SER A 33 12.59 4.99 -7.39
C SER A 33 11.90 6.35 -7.30
N SER A 34 10.80 6.55 -8.02
CA SER A 34 9.96 7.76 -7.95
C SER A 34 9.09 7.84 -6.69
N GLU A 35 8.68 6.70 -6.11
CA GLU A 35 7.82 6.63 -4.93
C GLU A 35 8.61 6.55 -3.62
N ALA A 36 9.88 6.15 -3.67
CA ALA A 36 10.75 6.05 -2.50
C ALA A 36 10.84 7.36 -1.66
N PRO A 37 10.93 8.56 -2.25
CA PRO A 37 10.91 9.81 -1.48
C PRO A 37 9.58 10.03 -0.75
N GLN A 38 8.45 9.72 -1.38
CA GLN A 38 7.12 9.81 -0.77
C GLN A 38 6.97 8.83 0.39
N CYS A 39 7.40 7.58 0.22
CA CYS A 39 7.36 6.60 1.29
C CYS A 39 8.21 7.02 2.49
N LYS A 40 9.43 7.53 2.25
CA LYS A 40 10.30 8.06 3.31
C LYS A 40 9.62 9.19 4.07
N TYR A 41 9.04 10.15 3.35
CA TYR A 41 8.32 11.27 3.95
C TYR A 41 7.10 10.82 4.77
N MET A 42 6.35 9.84 4.25
CA MET A 42 5.22 9.24 4.95
C MET A 42 5.66 8.57 6.26
N CYS A 43 6.78 7.85 6.25
CA CYS A 43 7.29 7.21 7.46
C CYS A 43 7.79 8.23 8.51
N GLU A 44 8.47 9.30 8.07
CA GLU A 44 8.86 10.38 8.97
C GLU A 44 7.65 11.06 9.63
N LYS A 45 6.55 11.23 8.89
CA LYS A 45 5.29 11.76 9.42
C LYS A 45 4.65 10.82 10.43
N MET A 46 4.58 9.52 10.12
CA MET A 46 4.04 8.51 11.05
C MET A 46 4.86 8.43 12.33
N ASN A 47 6.19 8.53 12.25
CA ASN A 47 7.04 8.57 13.44
C ASN A 47 6.75 9.79 14.33
N ARG A 48 6.40 10.94 13.73
CA ARG A 48 5.99 12.13 14.49
C ARG A 48 4.60 11.99 15.13
N CYS A 49 3.80 11.02 14.70
CA CYS A 49 2.50 10.72 15.31
C CYS A 49 2.60 9.90 16.59
N LEU A 50 3.77 9.31 16.87
CA LEU A 50 4.02 8.59 18.12
C LEU A 50 4.26 9.58 19.25
N SER A 51 3.65 9.33 20.42
CA SER A 51 3.97 10.07 21.64
C SER A 51 5.39 9.75 22.12
N GLU A 52 5.97 10.63 22.94
CA GLU A 52 7.31 10.39 23.49
C GLU A 52 7.38 9.14 24.38
N GLU A 53 6.27 8.77 25.03
CA GLU A 53 6.16 7.52 25.79
C GLU A 53 6.13 6.30 24.86
N GLN A 54 5.41 6.37 23.73
CA GLN A 54 5.40 5.31 22.72
C GLN A 54 6.78 5.15 22.07
N LYS A 55 7.49 6.24 21.79
CA LYS A 55 8.85 6.20 21.25
C LYS A 55 9.84 5.58 22.25
N LYS A 56 9.72 5.88 23.54
CA LYS A 56 10.57 5.26 24.58
C LYS A 56 10.34 3.77 24.75
N GLN A 57 9.12 3.30 24.47
CA GLN A 57 8.78 1.88 24.53
C GLN A 57 9.20 1.10 23.28
N GLN A 58 9.47 1.79 22.16
CA GLN A 58 9.90 1.15 20.92
C GLN A 58 11.41 1.19 20.75
N ASP A 59 12.00 0.05 20.38
CA ASP A 59 13.40 0.02 19.97
C ASP A 59 13.56 0.87 18.69
N PRO A 60 14.51 1.81 18.63
CA PRO A 60 14.73 2.63 17.44
C PRO A 60 14.96 1.82 16.16
N LYS A 61 15.52 0.60 16.26
CA LYS A 61 15.65 -0.32 15.13
C LYS A 61 14.30 -0.87 14.65
N LEU A 62 13.36 -1.08 15.56
CA LEU A 62 12.02 -1.57 15.23
C LEU A 62 11.28 -0.57 14.34
N LEU A 63 11.42 0.72 14.65
CA LEU A 63 10.86 1.80 13.83
C LEU A 63 11.48 1.83 12.43
N GLN A 64 12.81 1.67 12.33
CA GLN A 64 13.48 1.58 11.04
C GLN A 64 12.99 0.38 10.22
N PHE A 65 12.85 -0.79 10.85
CA PHE A 65 12.28 -1.97 10.18
C PHE A 65 10.82 -1.76 9.77
N ALA A 66 10.02 -1.08 10.58
CA ALA A 66 8.64 -0.75 10.23
C ALA A 66 8.59 0.15 8.98
N CYS A 67 9.46 1.17 8.88
CA CYS A 67 9.58 1.99 7.68
C CYS A 67 10.01 1.17 6.46
N GLU A 68 11.00 0.29 6.61
CA GLU A 68 11.47 -0.55 5.51
C GLU A 68 10.39 -1.51 5.03
N ILE A 69 9.65 -2.15 5.95
CA ILE A 69 8.53 -3.02 5.63
C ILE A 69 7.42 -2.22 4.93
N LEU A 70 7.10 -1.04 5.42
CA LEU A 70 6.13 -0.14 4.80
C LEU A 70 6.54 0.12 3.34
N CYS A 71 7.75 0.59 3.09
CA CYS A 71 8.20 0.94 1.74
C CYS A 71 8.40 -0.27 0.83
N THR A 72 8.87 -1.41 1.35
CA THR A 72 9.20 -2.56 0.50
C THR A 72 8.03 -3.53 0.28
N LYS A 73 7.02 -3.51 1.15
CA LYS A 73 5.94 -4.50 1.14
C LYS A 73 4.54 -3.93 1.15
N GLN A 74 4.32 -2.80 1.81
CA GLN A 74 2.96 -2.33 2.13
C GLN A 74 2.62 -0.97 1.52
N TYR A 75 3.56 -0.31 0.83
CA TYR A 75 3.36 1.05 0.33
C TYR A 75 2.12 1.15 -0.57
N GLN A 76 1.98 0.26 -1.55
CA GLN A 76 0.83 0.24 -2.46
C GLN A 76 -0.52 0.00 -1.75
N LEU A 77 -0.50 -0.64 -0.58
CA LEU A 77 -1.69 -0.82 0.24
C LEU A 77 -2.13 0.52 0.86
N PHE A 78 -1.16 1.32 1.32
CA PHE A 78 -1.41 2.57 2.04
C PHE A 78 -1.27 3.84 1.20
N ASP A 79 -0.90 3.72 -0.07
CA ASP A 79 -0.74 4.86 -0.99
C ASP A 79 -2.03 5.70 -1.08
N GLY A 80 -3.20 5.04 -1.09
CA GLY A 80 -4.50 5.72 -1.02
C GLY A 80 -4.75 6.52 0.28
N CYS A 81 -4.02 6.21 1.36
CA CYS A 81 -4.07 6.94 2.62
C CYS A 81 -2.92 7.95 2.79
N SER A 82 -1.98 8.02 1.84
CA SER A 82 -0.80 8.89 1.92
C SER A 82 -1.17 10.33 2.22
N SER A 83 -2.09 10.92 1.45
CA SER A 83 -2.58 12.29 1.67
C SER A 83 -3.13 12.51 3.09
N SER A 84 -3.93 11.57 3.60
CA SER A 84 -4.48 11.64 4.96
C SER A 84 -3.39 11.59 6.04
N ILE A 85 -2.39 10.71 5.86
CA ILE A 85 -1.23 10.59 6.76
C ILE A 85 -0.39 11.87 6.76
N LEU A 86 -0.23 12.51 5.60
CA LEU A 86 0.56 13.74 5.48
C LEU A 86 -0.13 14.95 6.12
N ASN A 87 -1.47 14.96 6.14
CA ASN A 87 -2.28 16.04 6.68
C ASN A 87 -2.40 16.00 8.21
N SER A 88 -2.76 14.86 8.80
CA SER A 88 -2.79 14.72 10.26
C SER A 88 -2.70 13.27 10.72
N CYS A 89 -2.21 13.07 11.95
CA CYS A 89 -2.10 11.73 12.55
C CYS A 89 -3.46 11.05 12.68
N GLN A 90 -4.48 11.79 13.13
CA GLN A 90 -5.82 11.24 13.31
C GLN A 90 -6.50 10.90 11.99
N ALA A 91 -6.33 11.74 10.95
CA ALA A 91 -6.85 11.44 9.61
C ALA A 91 -6.14 10.23 8.99
N GLY A 92 -4.82 10.14 9.14
CA GLY A 92 -4.03 8.98 8.73
C GLY A 92 -4.50 7.70 9.42
N GLU A 93 -4.62 7.72 10.75
CA GLU A 93 -5.08 6.57 11.54
C GLU A 93 -6.49 6.13 11.13
N THR A 94 -7.41 7.08 10.94
CA THR A 94 -8.78 6.78 10.50
C THR A 94 -8.81 6.15 9.11
N CYS A 95 -7.99 6.67 8.18
CA CYS A 95 -7.86 6.11 6.85
C CYS A 95 -7.33 4.68 6.88
N ILE A 96 -6.24 4.45 7.61
CA ILE A 96 -5.64 3.12 7.78
C ILE A 96 -6.67 2.15 8.39
N LYS A 97 -7.35 2.53 9.47
CA LYS A 97 -8.37 1.69 10.11
C LYS A 97 -9.51 1.31 9.18
N ASN A 98 -9.96 2.25 8.35
CA ASN A 98 -11.01 1.97 7.37
C ASN A 98 -10.52 1.06 6.25
N LEU A 99 -9.27 1.25 5.80
CA LEU A 99 -8.65 0.44 4.77
C LEU A 99 -8.37 -1.00 5.23
N THR A 100 -7.99 -1.18 6.51
CA THR A 100 -7.73 -2.49 7.10
C THR A 100 -8.95 -3.11 7.78
N LYS A 101 -10.13 -2.50 7.65
CA LYS A 101 -11.35 -2.97 8.32
C LYS A 101 -11.70 -4.38 7.83
N GLY A 102 -11.63 -5.36 8.73
CA GLY A 102 -11.89 -6.78 8.42
C GLY A 102 -10.68 -7.59 7.98
N LEU A 103 -9.47 -6.99 7.92
CA LEU A 103 -8.20 -7.73 7.79
C LEU A 103 -7.59 -8.12 9.14
N PHE A 104 -8.02 -7.47 10.22
CA PHE A 104 -7.60 -7.68 11.60
C PHE A 104 -8.78 -7.55 12.55
#